data_AF-A0A662UYU6-F1
#
_entry.id   AF-A0A662UYU6-F1
#
_cell.length_a   1.000
_cell.length_b   1.000
_cell.length_c   1.000
_cell.angle_alpha   90.00
_cell.angle_beta   90.00
_cell.angle_gamma   90.00
#
_symmetry.space_group_name_H-M   'P 1'
#
loop_
_entity.id
_entity.type
_entity.pdbx_description
1 polymer ?
#
loop_
_entity_poly.entity_id
_entity_poly.type
_entity_poly.pdbx_seq_one_letter_code
_entity_poly.pdbx_strand_id
1 'polypeptide(L)'
;MAETIESSQTIIPYQETKDLLYAVAGLLSITSAYYDIANNEQEKEEAKYIIKGLIDKWLEKLSPIPYINGLTDELSEIVKRKLWEAVPDITENLFERILVETIIFKNRALAGDDEVVLETLADTLSIHTVLLLESLHGSRIEWRNYPVIKSIIWDTTDTCTKIQKLASIVAISLVLSTN
;
A
#
# COMPACT_ATOMS: atom_id res chain seq x y z
N MET A 1 18.26 21.50 41.29
CA MET A 1 17.07 21.70 40.43
C MET A 1 17.47 21.29 39.03
N ALA A 2 17.01 20.13 38.58
CA ALA A 2 17.12 19.71 37.19
C ALA A 2 15.68 19.48 36.73
N GLU A 3 15.22 20.30 35.79
CA GLU A 3 13.92 20.16 35.15
C GLU A 3 14.01 19.00 34.17
N THR A 4 13.30 17.92 34.46
CA THR A 4 13.11 16.80 33.54
C THR A 4 12.04 17.23 32.52
N ILE A 5 12.46 17.45 31.28
CA ILE A 5 11.55 17.71 30.16
C ILE A 5 10.84 16.38 29.83
N GLU A 6 9.59 16.24 30.27
CA GLU A 6 8.72 15.16 29.83
C GLU A 6 8.37 15.38 28.35
N SER A 7 9.05 14.64 27.47
CA SER A 7 8.65 14.48 26.08
C SER A 7 7.33 13.73 26.04
N SER A 8 6.23 14.48 25.94
CA SER A 8 4.90 13.94 25.69
C SER A 8 4.80 13.48 24.24
N GLN A 9 5.41 12.36 23.89
CA GLN A 9 5.04 11.63 22.69
C GLN A 9 3.65 11.06 22.93
N THR A 10 2.65 11.62 22.25
CA THR A 10 1.29 11.09 22.25
C THR A 10 1.34 9.71 21.62
N ILE A 11 1.34 8.67 22.46
CA ILE A 11 1.17 7.29 22.03
C ILE A 11 -0.27 7.20 21.54
N ILE A 12 -0.49 7.36 20.23
CA ILE A 12 -1.79 7.06 19.62
C ILE A 12 -2.02 5.57 19.86
N PRO A 13 -3.10 5.18 20.56
CA PRO A 13 -3.40 3.77 20.81
C PRO A 13 -3.44 2.98 19.50
N TYR A 14 -2.92 1.75 19.52
CA TYR A 14 -2.95 0.82 18.38
C TYR A 14 -4.35 0.69 17.77
N GLN A 15 -5.39 0.77 18.60
CA GLN A 15 -6.80 0.74 18.18
C GLN A 15 -7.20 1.96 17.33
N GLU A 16 -6.82 3.19 17.73
CA GLU A 16 -7.13 4.40 16.96
C GLU A 16 -6.41 4.41 15.60
N THR A 17 -5.18 3.90 15.56
CA THR A 17 -4.45 3.73 14.29
C THR A 17 -5.15 2.72 13.39
N LYS A 18 -5.58 1.59 13.95
CA LYS A 18 -6.31 0.56 13.21
C LYS A 18 -7.62 1.13 12.66
N ASP A 19 -8.44 1.77 13.48
CA ASP A 19 -9.74 2.31 13.08
C ASP A 19 -9.60 3.36 11.98
N LEU A 20 -8.57 4.21 12.05
CA LEU A 20 -8.27 5.18 11.00
C LEU A 20 -7.88 4.51 9.67
N LEU A 21 -7.13 3.40 9.71
CA LEU A 21 -6.76 2.66 8.50
C LEU A 21 -7.97 2.04 7.81
N TYR A 22 -8.86 1.40 8.58
CA TYR A 22 -10.12 0.88 8.05
C TYR A 22 -11.00 2.00 7.50
N ALA A 23 -11.06 3.15 8.18
CA ALA A 23 -11.81 4.30 7.69
C ALA A 23 -11.25 4.84 6.36
N VAL A 24 -9.94 4.97 6.23
CA VAL A 24 -9.30 5.44 4.98
C VAL A 24 -9.54 4.45 3.84
N ALA A 25 -9.38 3.15 4.10
CA ALA A 25 -9.61 2.11 3.10
C ALA A 25 -11.08 2.02 2.66
N GLY A 26 -12.02 2.14 3.59
CA GLY A 26 -13.46 2.19 3.29
C GLY A 26 -13.83 3.43 2.47
N LEU A 27 -13.28 4.61 2.84
CA LEU A 27 -13.50 5.85 2.07
C LEU A 27 -12.91 5.77 0.66
N LEU A 28 -11.75 5.11 0.48
CA LEU A 28 -11.17 4.89 -0.85
C LEU A 28 -12.08 4.03 -1.73
N SER A 29 -12.64 2.96 -1.17
CA SER A 29 -13.58 2.09 -1.89
C SER A 29 -14.84 2.86 -2.29
N ILE A 30 -15.46 3.58 -1.35
CA ILE A 30 -16.64 4.42 -1.61
C ILE A 30 -16.36 5.48 -2.66
N THR A 31 -15.22 6.18 -2.58
CA THR A 31 -14.89 7.26 -3.51
C THR A 31 -14.58 6.71 -4.91
N SER A 32 -13.98 5.53 -5.00
CA SER A 32 -13.75 4.85 -6.28
C SER A 32 -15.08 4.43 -6.92
N ALA A 33 -16.01 3.87 -6.14
CA ALA A 33 -17.36 3.56 -6.64
C ALA A 33 -18.13 4.83 -7.06
N TYR A 34 -17.94 5.94 -6.34
CA TYR A 34 -18.52 7.23 -6.72
C TYR A 34 -17.98 7.74 -8.06
N TYR A 35 -16.68 7.59 -8.32
CA TYR A 35 -16.06 7.95 -9.59
C TYR A 35 -16.72 7.25 -10.79
N ASP A 36 -17.08 5.97 -10.63
CA ASP A 36 -17.71 5.17 -11.69
C ASP A 36 -19.13 5.61 -12.04
N ILE A 37 -19.90 6.09 -11.04
CA ILE A 37 -21.30 6.49 -11.21
C ILE A 37 -21.48 8.00 -11.44
N ALA A 38 -20.42 8.78 -11.31
CA ALA A 38 -20.43 10.23 -11.50
C ALA A 38 -20.84 10.59 -12.94
N ASN A 39 -21.77 11.53 -13.07
CA ASN A 39 -22.44 11.83 -14.35
C ASN A 39 -21.74 12.94 -15.15
N ASN A 40 -20.80 13.65 -14.53
CA ASN A 40 -20.06 14.73 -15.17
C ASN A 40 -18.58 14.73 -14.78
N GLU A 41 -17.77 15.41 -15.58
CA GLU A 41 -16.31 15.46 -15.41
C GLU A 41 -15.90 16.18 -14.12
N GLN A 42 -16.69 17.14 -13.64
CA GLN A 42 -16.36 17.85 -12.39
C GLN A 42 -16.43 16.91 -11.18
N GLU A 43 -17.50 16.13 -11.06
CA GLU A 43 -17.66 15.12 -10.00
C GLU A 43 -16.54 14.06 -10.06
N LYS A 44 -16.16 13.65 -11.27
CA LYS A 44 -15.04 12.74 -11.47
C LYS A 44 -13.71 13.32 -11.02
N GLU A 45 -13.43 14.59 -11.32
CA GLU A 45 -12.22 15.25 -10.82
C GLU A 45 -12.20 15.44 -9.31
N GLU A 46 -13.35 15.78 -8.71
CA GLU A 46 -13.50 15.84 -7.25
C GLU A 46 -13.19 14.48 -6.61
N ALA A 47 -13.70 13.38 -7.19
CA ALA A 47 -13.41 12.03 -6.73
C ALA A 47 -11.91 11.69 -6.83
N LYS A 48 -11.25 12.02 -7.94
CA LYS A 48 -9.78 11.82 -8.10
C LYS A 48 -8.99 12.58 -7.04
N TYR A 49 -9.38 13.82 -6.74
CA TYR A 49 -8.73 14.62 -5.70
C TYR A 49 -8.88 14.00 -4.31
N ILE A 50 -10.08 13.51 -3.98
CA ILE A 50 -10.36 12.83 -2.70
C ILE A 50 -9.54 11.53 -2.61
N ILE A 51 -9.51 10.71 -3.66
CA ILE A 51 -8.72 9.47 -3.72
C ILE A 51 -7.24 9.77 -3.44
N LYS A 52 -6.67 10.77 -4.11
CA LYS A 52 -5.28 11.18 -3.88
C LYS A 52 -5.04 11.59 -2.43
N GLY A 53 -5.91 12.43 -1.86
CA GLY A 53 -5.79 12.85 -0.47
C GLY A 53 -5.92 11.70 0.55
N LEU A 54 -6.71 10.67 0.23
CA LEU A 54 -6.83 9.47 1.06
C LEU A 54 -5.57 8.58 0.95
N ILE A 55 -4.99 8.45 -0.24
CA ILE A 55 -3.71 7.76 -0.43
C ILE A 55 -2.59 8.48 0.32
N ASP A 56 -2.53 9.81 0.26
CA ASP A 56 -1.54 10.60 1.00
C ASP A 56 -1.66 10.36 2.52
N LYS A 57 -2.89 10.37 3.06
CA LYS A 57 -3.15 10.02 4.48
C LYS A 57 -2.75 8.59 4.83
N TRP A 58 -2.94 7.64 3.92
CA TRP A 58 -2.51 6.26 4.12
C TRP A 58 -0.98 6.15 4.13
N LEU A 59 -0.29 6.86 3.23
CA LEU A 59 1.19 6.90 3.15
C LEU A 59 1.83 7.45 4.42
N GLU A 60 1.21 8.45 5.06
CA GLU A 60 1.67 8.97 6.36
C GLU A 60 1.77 7.86 7.42
N LYS A 61 0.87 6.87 7.38
CA LYS A 61 0.86 5.72 8.30
C LYS A 61 1.82 4.63 7.91
N LEU A 62 2.20 4.55 6.64
CA LEU A 62 3.16 3.58 6.16
C LEU A 62 4.61 4.03 6.39
N SER A 63 4.90 5.31 6.57
CA SER A 63 6.27 5.83 6.75
C SER A 63 7.02 5.13 7.91
N PRO A 64 8.35 4.89 7.80
CA PRO A 64 9.23 5.18 6.67
C PRO A 64 9.17 4.12 5.56
N ILE A 65 9.34 4.54 4.31
CA ILE A 65 9.39 3.66 3.13
C ILE A 65 10.85 3.52 2.69
N PRO A 66 11.44 2.31 2.66
CA PRO A 66 12.82 2.15 2.24
C PRO A 66 12.99 2.41 0.74
N TYR A 67 14.08 3.10 0.39
CA TYR A 67 14.51 3.26 -0.99
C TYR A 67 15.07 1.96 -1.55
N ILE A 68 14.66 1.60 -2.75
CA ILE A 68 15.10 0.40 -3.46
C ILE A 68 15.54 0.82 -4.86
N ASN A 69 16.80 0.57 -5.17
CA ASN A 69 17.38 0.95 -6.45
C ASN A 69 16.65 0.25 -7.62
N GLY A 70 16.28 1.01 -8.65
CA GLY A 70 15.57 0.52 -9.84
C GLY A 70 14.08 0.21 -9.65
N LEU A 71 13.54 0.30 -8.43
CA LEU A 71 12.14 -0.07 -8.17
C LEU A 71 11.15 0.87 -8.89
N THR A 72 11.37 2.19 -8.81
CA THR A 72 10.48 3.17 -9.44
C THR A 72 10.46 3.02 -10.95
N ASP A 73 11.60 2.71 -11.57
CA ASP A 73 11.71 2.52 -13.02
C ASP A 73 10.85 1.34 -13.47
N GLU A 74 11.02 0.17 -12.84
CA GLU A 74 10.19 -1.01 -13.15
C GLU A 74 8.70 -0.76 -12.87
N LEU A 75 8.36 -0.08 -11.76
CA LEU A 75 6.96 0.23 -11.45
C LEU A 75 6.32 1.19 -12.44
N SER A 76 7.06 2.17 -12.97
CA SER A 76 6.56 3.06 -14.02
C SER A 76 6.24 2.31 -15.32
N GLU A 77 6.91 1.20 -15.57
CA GLU A 77 6.63 0.31 -16.69
C GLU A 77 5.44 -0.62 -16.42
N ILE A 78 5.20 -1.02 -15.17
CA ILE A 78 4.09 -1.90 -14.80
C ILE A 78 2.76 -1.13 -14.66
N VAL A 79 2.76 0.00 -13.94
CA VAL A 79 1.54 0.75 -13.63
C VAL A 79 1.07 1.49 -14.88
N LYS A 80 0.02 0.96 -15.52
CA LYS A 80 -0.54 1.48 -16.78
C LYS A 80 -1.90 2.15 -16.63
N ARG A 81 -2.63 1.81 -15.55
CA ARG A 81 -3.97 2.31 -15.27
C ARG A 81 -3.96 3.18 -14.04
N LYS A 82 -4.92 4.10 -13.99
CA LYS A 82 -5.16 4.90 -12.79
C LYS A 82 -5.88 4.05 -11.74
N LEU A 83 -5.69 4.38 -10.47
CA LEU A 83 -6.27 3.62 -9.36
C LEU A 83 -7.79 3.52 -9.50
N TRP A 84 -8.46 4.64 -9.75
CA TRP A 84 -9.91 4.74 -9.93
C TRP A 84 -10.45 3.96 -11.14
N GLU A 85 -9.59 3.53 -12.07
CA GLU A 85 -9.99 2.65 -13.18
C GLU A 85 -9.76 1.18 -12.85
N ALA A 86 -8.88 0.88 -11.89
CA ALA A 86 -8.44 -0.49 -11.55
C ALA A 86 -9.17 -1.08 -10.34
N VAL A 87 -9.75 -0.25 -9.46
CA VAL A 87 -10.51 -0.73 -8.29
C VAL A 87 -11.65 -1.70 -8.65
N PRO A 88 -12.40 -1.55 -9.76
CA PRO A 88 -13.43 -2.54 -10.11
C PRO A 88 -12.86 -3.96 -10.30
N ASP A 89 -11.60 -4.09 -10.71
CA ASP A 89 -10.93 -5.38 -10.89
C ASP A 89 -10.31 -5.91 -9.58
N ILE A 90 -9.82 -5.00 -8.73
CA ILE A 90 -9.40 -5.31 -7.36
C ILE A 90 -10.63 -5.17 -6.47
N THR A 91 -11.48 -6.21 -6.39
CA THR A 91 -12.68 -6.24 -5.54
C THR A 91 -12.48 -5.42 -4.25
N GLU A 92 -13.43 -4.55 -3.86
CA GLU A 92 -13.28 -3.58 -2.76
C GLU A 92 -12.65 -4.21 -1.49
N ASN A 93 -13.13 -5.39 -1.10
CA ASN A 93 -12.60 -6.15 0.04
C ASN A 93 -11.10 -6.50 -0.09
N LEU A 94 -10.63 -6.85 -1.27
CA LEU A 94 -9.21 -7.14 -1.51
C LEU A 94 -8.38 -5.86 -1.44
N PHE A 95 -8.87 -4.75 -2.01
CA PHE A 95 -8.16 -3.48 -1.96
C PHE A 95 -8.02 -2.96 -0.53
N GLU A 96 -9.09 -3.02 0.26
CA GLU A 96 -9.08 -2.70 1.68
C GLU A 96 -8.07 -3.56 2.45
N ARG A 97 -8.07 -4.87 2.21
CA ARG A 97 -7.10 -5.79 2.82
C ARG A 97 -5.68 -5.45 2.45
N ILE A 98 -5.38 -5.14 1.18
CA ILE A 98 -4.04 -4.73 0.75
C ILE A 98 -3.59 -3.51 1.57
N LEU A 99 -4.42 -2.48 1.67
CA LEU A 99 -4.06 -1.24 2.39
C LEU A 99 -3.83 -1.48 3.89
N VAL A 100 -4.74 -2.20 4.55
CA VAL A 100 -4.69 -2.45 5.99
C VAL A 100 -3.56 -3.42 6.35
N GLU A 101 -3.48 -4.55 5.64
CA GLU A 101 -2.50 -5.61 5.93
C GLU A 101 -1.07 -5.14 5.66
N THR A 102 -0.83 -4.32 4.62
CA THR A 102 0.50 -3.75 4.35
C THR A 102 1.06 -3.02 5.57
N ILE A 103 0.25 -2.19 6.25
CA ILE A 103 0.70 -1.43 7.42
C ILE A 103 0.83 -2.34 8.65
N ILE A 104 -0.15 -3.20 8.90
CA ILE A 104 -0.09 -4.12 10.05
C ILE A 104 1.14 -5.02 9.95
N PHE A 105 1.40 -5.60 8.77
CA PHE A 105 2.49 -6.55 8.59
C PHE A 105 3.84 -5.84 8.69
N LYS A 106 3.96 -4.64 8.13
CA LYS A 106 5.17 -3.81 8.31
C LYS A 106 5.42 -3.51 9.78
N ASN A 107 4.39 -3.13 10.54
CA ASN A 107 4.54 -2.84 11.97
C ASN A 107 4.97 -4.07 12.77
N ARG A 108 4.44 -5.25 12.45
CA ARG A 108 4.86 -6.52 13.05
C ARG A 108 6.31 -6.89 12.73
N ALA A 109 6.71 -6.70 11.48
CA ALA A 109 8.09 -6.90 11.05
C ALA A 109 9.07 -5.99 11.84
N LEU A 110 8.69 -4.72 12.05
CA LEU A 110 9.48 -3.76 12.83
C LEU A 110 9.48 -4.06 14.34
N ALA A 111 8.41 -4.67 14.86
CA ALA A 111 8.32 -5.10 16.25
C ALA A 111 9.16 -6.35 16.55
N GLY A 112 9.63 -7.07 15.53
CA GLY A 112 10.40 -8.29 15.67
C GLY A 112 9.55 -9.49 16.11
N ASP A 113 8.35 -9.62 15.52
CA ASP A 113 7.51 -10.82 15.69
C ASP A 113 8.26 -12.11 15.27
N ASP A 114 7.72 -13.26 15.68
CA ASP A 114 8.27 -14.58 15.38
C ASP A 114 8.44 -14.83 13.87
N GLU A 115 9.56 -15.42 13.47
CA GLU A 115 9.92 -15.62 12.05
C GLU A 115 8.86 -16.41 11.28
N VAL A 116 8.25 -17.44 11.89
CA VAL A 116 7.20 -18.25 11.24
C VAL A 116 5.95 -17.40 10.96
N VAL A 117 5.64 -16.48 11.87
CA VAL A 117 4.57 -15.50 11.67
C VAL A 117 4.95 -14.59 10.52
N LEU A 118 6.15 -14.00 10.55
CA LEU A 118 6.62 -13.10 9.50
C LEU A 118 6.62 -13.76 8.12
N GLU A 119 7.01 -15.03 8.00
CA GLU A 119 7.01 -15.77 6.72
C GLU A 119 5.60 -15.81 6.13
N THR A 120 4.61 -16.14 6.96
CA THR A 120 3.20 -16.17 6.57
C THR A 120 2.68 -14.79 6.14
N LEU A 121 3.10 -13.73 6.84
CA LEU A 121 2.73 -12.35 6.50
C LEU A 121 3.38 -11.91 5.19
N ALA A 122 4.64 -12.27 4.96
CA ALA A 122 5.38 -11.94 3.74
C ALA A 122 4.76 -12.63 2.52
N ASP A 123 4.39 -13.90 2.62
CA ASP A 123 3.73 -14.64 1.54
C ASP A 123 2.37 -14.03 1.18
N THR A 124 1.58 -13.68 2.21
CA THR A 124 0.30 -13.00 2.02
C THR A 124 0.49 -11.66 1.32
N LEU A 125 1.46 -10.86 1.76
CA LEU A 125 1.75 -9.56 1.16
C LEU A 125 2.32 -9.66 -0.25
N SER A 126 3.10 -10.71 -0.55
CA SER A 126 3.56 -11.01 -1.91
C SER A 126 2.38 -11.27 -2.85
N ILE A 127 1.40 -12.09 -2.43
CA ILE A 127 0.19 -12.36 -3.23
C ILE A 127 -0.60 -11.07 -3.45
N HIS A 128 -0.81 -10.29 -2.39
CA HIS A 128 -1.50 -9.00 -2.44
C HIS A 128 -0.81 -8.01 -3.38
N THR A 129 0.52 -7.95 -3.33
CA THR A 129 1.33 -7.10 -4.20
C THR A 129 1.19 -7.50 -5.67
N VAL A 130 1.24 -8.81 -5.97
CA VAL A 130 1.02 -9.32 -7.33
C VAL A 130 -0.36 -8.93 -7.86
N LEU A 131 -1.41 -9.14 -7.07
CA LEU A 131 -2.79 -8.84 -7.47
C LEU A 131 -3.00 -7.34 -7.72
N LEU A 132 -2.42 -6.48 -6.86
CA LEU A 132 -2.43 -5.03 -7.07
C LEU A 132 -1.75 -4.66 -8.39
N LEU A 133 -0.52 -5.15 -8.61
CA LEU A 133 0.26 -4.81 -9.78
C LEU A 133 -0.40 -5.28 -11.08
N GLU A 134 -0.90 -6.53 -11.13
CA GLU A 134 -1.57 -7.04 -12.33
C GLU A 134 -2.85 -6.26 -12.65
N SER A 135 -3.57 -5.80 -11.63
CA SER A 135 -4.77 -4.97 -11.82
C SER A 135 -4.44 -3.57 -12.31
N LEU A 136 -3.40 -2.94 -11.75
CA LEU A 136 -2.86 -1.65 -12.20
C LEU A 136 -2.21 -1.75 -13.60
N HIS A 137 -1.75 -2.93 -13.98
CA HIS A 137 -1.26 -3.22 -15.33
C HIS A 137 -2.41 -3.44 -16.32
N GLY A 138 -3.50 -4.05 -15.87
CA GLY A 138 -4.65 -4.47 -16.69
C GLY A 138 -4.45 -5.80 -17.40
N SER A 139 -3.35 -6.52 -17.13
CA SER A 139 -3.11 -7.87 -17.66
C SER A 139 -2.07 -8.62 -16.82
N ARG A 140 -1.83 -9.89 -17.16
CA ARG A 140 -0.82 -10.70 -16.47
C ARG A 140 0.59 -10.16 -16.77
N ILE A 141 1.38 -9.94 -15.72
CA ILE A 141 2.73 -9.37 -15.84
C ILE A 141 3.75 -10.46 -16.17
N GLU A 142 4.64 -10.17 -17.11
CA GLU A 142 5.80 -11.01 -17.40
C GLU A 142 6.99 -10.66 -16.48
N TRP A 143 7.00 -11.24 -15.29
CA TRP A 143 7.95 -10.92 -14.21
C TRP A 143 9.44 -11.07 -14.55
N ARG A 144 9.80 -11.82 -15.61
CA ARG A 144 11.19 -11.89 -16.08
C ARG A 144 11.72 -10.55 -16.60
N ASN A 145 10.84 -9.64 -16.98
CA ASN A 145 11.19 -8.30 -17.47
C ASN A 145 11.44 -7.30 -16.33
N TYR A 146 11.10 -7.67 -15.08
CA TYR A 146 11.15 -6.81 -13.90
C TYR A 146 11.97 -7.47 -12.78
N PRO A 147 13.30 -7.61 -12.95
CA PRO A 147 14.15 -8.37 -12.05
C PRO A 147 14.18 -7.84 -10.61
N VAL A 148 14.07 -6.53 -10.38
CA VAL A 148 14.06 -5.94 -9.04
C VAL A 148 12.80 -6.37 -8.30
N ILE A 149 11.62 -6.14 -8.88
CA ILE A 149 10.33 -6.52 -8.26
C ILE A 149 10.24 -8.03 -8.10
N LYS A 150 10.66 -8.78 -9.13
CA LYS A 150 10.71 -10.24 -9.07
C LYS A 150 11.59 -10.72 -7.91
N SER A 151 12.77 -10.14 -7.74
CA SER A 151 13.66 -10.55 -6.65
C SER A 151 13.00 -10.34 -5.29
N ILE A 152 12.18 -9.30 -5.10
CA ILE A 152 11.50 -9.01 -3.84
C ILE A 152 10.33 -9.98 -3.58
N ILE A 153 9.46 -10.19 -4.57
CA ILE A 153 8.25 -11.01 -4.42
C ILE A 153 8.61 -12.47 -4.08
N TRP A 154 9.61 -13.00 -4.77
CA TRP A 154 10.03 -14.39 -4.66
C TRP A 154 11.32 -14.61 -3.86
N ASP A 155 11.86 -13.57 -3.19
CA ASP A 155 13.00 -13.75 -2.31
C ASP A 155 12.65 -14.69 -1.16
N THR A 156 13.65 -15.45 -0.71
CA THR A 156 13.60 -16.25 0.51
C THR A 156 14.58 -15.73 1.57
N THR A 157 15.17 -14.55 1.37
CA THR A 157 16.00 -13.88 2.38
C THR A 157 15.15 -13.17 3.44
N ASP A 158 15.83 -12.64 4.47
CA ASP A 158 15.30 -11.92 5.65
C ASP A 158 13.85 -11.40 5.49
N THR A 159 12.94 -12.07 6.19
CA THR A 159 11.50 -11.87 6.02
C THR A 159 11.05 -10.48 6.46
N CYS A 160 11.69 -9.92 7.49
CA CYS A 160 11.45 -8.55 7.91
C CYS A 160 11.75 -7.55 6.79
N THR A 161 12.93 -7.68 6.15
CA THR A 161 13.32 -6.87 5.00
C THR A 161 12.38 -7.09 3.83
N LYS A 162 11.96 -8.34 3.55
CA LYS A 162 11.01 -8.65 2.49
C LYS A 162 9.69 -7.91 2.66
N ILE A 163 9.09 -7.95 3.86
CA ILE A 163 7.84 -7.23 4.18
C ILE A 163 8.01 -5.72 3.95
N GLN A 164 9.12 -5.14 4.41
CA GLN A 164 9.38 -3.71 4.22
C GLN A 164 9.53 -3.34 2.74
N LYS A 165 10.18 -4.19 1.93
CA LYS A 165 10.32 -3.97 0.49
C LYS A 165 9.00 -4.13 -0.26
N LEU A 166 8.18 -5.11 0.12
CA LEU A 166 6.82 -5.27 -0.43
C LEU A 166 5.95 -4.05 -0.12
N ALA A 167 6.03 -3.51 1.11
CA ALA A 167 5.37 -2.27 1.46
C ALA A 167 5.79 -1.08 0.58
N SER A 168 7.09 -0.97 0.22
CA SER A 168 7.54 0.02 -0.76
C SER A 168 6.92 -0.18 -2.14
N ILE A 169 6.80 -1.43 -2.60
CA ILE A 169 6.15 -1.73 -3.89
C ILE A 169 4.70 -1.22 -3.88
N VAL A 170 3.92 -1.59 -2.86
CA VAL A 170 2.52 -1.14 -2.73
C VAL A 170 2.44 0.39 -2.71
N ALA A 171 3.26 1.04 -1.89
CA ALA A 171 3.24 2.48 -1.73
C ALA A 171 3.53 3.23 -3.04
N ILE A 172 4.63 2.88 -3.71
CA ILE A 172 5.06 3.56 -4.93
C ILE A 172 4.06 3.28 -6.06
N SER A 173 3.50 2.06 -6.12
CA SER A 173 2.46 1.72 -7.10
C SER A 173 1.22 2.59 -6.95
N LEU A 174 0.77 2.81 -5.70
CA LEU A 174 -0.37 3.68 -5.41
C LEU A 174 -0.09 5.14 -5.76
N VAL A 175 1.11 5.65 -5.46
CA VAL A 175 1.53 7.01 -5.85
C VAL A 175 1.56 7.18 -7.37
N LEU A 176 2.10 6.20 -8.11
CA LEU A 176 2.12 6.24 -9.58
C LEU A 176 0.72 6.15 -10.17
N SER A 177 -0.17 5.35 -9.58
CA SER A 177 -1.53 5.16 -10.08
C SER A 177 -2.48 6.32 -9.77
N THR A 178 -2.07 7.28 -8.93
CA THR A 178 -2.87 8.44 -8.52
C THR A 178 -2.33 9.79 -8.99
N ASN A 179 -1.13 9.81 -9.56
CA ASN A 179 -0.56 10.95 -10.32
C ASN A 179 -0.78 10.72 -11.80
#